data_AF-A0A379W2A4-F1
#
_entry.id   AF-A0A379W2A4-F1
#
_cell.length_a   1.000
_cell.length_b   1.000
_cell.length_c   1.000
_cell.angle_alpha   90.00
_cell.angle_beta   90.00
_cell.angle_gamma   90.00
#
_symmetry.space_group_name_H-M   'P 1'
#
loop_
_entity.id
_entity.type
_entity.pdbx_description
1 polymer ?
#
loop_
_entity_poly.entity_id
_entity_poly.type
_entity_poly.pdbx_seq_one_letter_code
_entity_poly.pdbx_strand_id
1 'polypeptide(L)' 'MLAPLWDARVEAMNGVTRIDLSQISRVDTGGLALLAHLVNQAKKQGNAVSLSGVNDKVYALAQLYNLPEDVLPRM' A
#
# COMPACT_ATOMS: atom_id res chain seq x y z
N MET A 1 3.05 -19.55 10.40
CA MET A 1 1.94 -18.90 11.15
C MET A 1 1.96 -17.40 10.82
N LEU A 2 1.46 -17.05 9.63
CA LEU A 2 1.32 -15.67 9.13
C LEU A 2 -0.12 -15.37 8.67
N ALA A 3 -0.94 -16.42 8.50
CA ALA A 3 -2.35 -16.31 8.12
C ALA A 3 -3.13 -15.35 9.04
N PRO A 4 -2.98 -15.36 10.38
CA PRO A 4 -3.74 -14.44 11.22
C PRO A 4 -3.42 -12.95 10.97
N LEU A 5 -2.13 -12.62 10.75
CA LEU A 5 -1.72 -11.24 10.42
C LEU A 5 -2.15 -10.86 9.01
N TRP A 6 -2.08 -11.80 8.08
CA TRP A 6 -2.56 -11.61 6.74
C TRP A 6 -4.06 -11.29 6.76
N ASP A 7 -4.86 -12.09 7.46
CA ASP A 7 -6.32 -11.91 7.52
C ASP A 7 -6.72 -10.63 8.26
N ALA A 8 -6.01 -10.24 9.32
CA ALA A 8 -6.23 -8.99 10.04
C ALA A 8 -6.14 -7.74 9.15
N ARG A 9 -5.40 -7.80 8.03
CA ARG A 9 -5.33 -6.69 7.06
C ARG A 9 -6.70 -6.32 6.48
N VAL A 10 -7.60 -7.30 6.35
CA VAL A 10 -8.93 -7.10 5.76
C VAL A 10 -9.75 -6.19 6.66
N GLU A 11 -9.75 -6.48 7.95
CA GLU A 11 -10.43 -5.68 8.96
C GLU A 11 -9.77 -4.32 9.13
N ALA A 12 -8.43 -4.27 9.16
CA ALA A 12 -7.67 -3.03 9.28
C ALA A 12 -7.91 -2.05 8.11
N MET A 13 -8.23 -2.55 6.91
CA MET A 13 -8.51 -1.71 5.73
C MET A 13 -9.96 -1.25 5.64
N ASN A 14 -10.87 -1.72 6.50
CA ASN A 14 -12.26 -1.29 6.48
C ASN A 14 -12.38 0.22 6.76
N GLY A 15 -12.94 0.95 5.79
CA GLY A 15 -13.13 2.40 5.89
C GLY A 15 -11.85 3.22 5.75
N VAL A 16 -10.71 2.60 5.44
CA VAL A 16 -9.47 3.32 5.17
C VAL A 16 -9.56 3.99 3.81
N THR A 17 -9.30 5.30 3.78
CA THR A 17 -9.28 6.13 2.56
C THR A 17 -7.91 6.76 2.32
N ARG A 18 -7.01 6.72 3.32
CA ARG A 18 -5.65 7.26 3.21
C ARG A 18 -4.66 6.38 3.96
N ILE A 19 -3.53 6.10 3.31
CA ILE A 19 -2.36 5.46 3.93
C ILE A 19 -1.24 6.51 3.96
N ASP A 20 -0.83 6.90 5.16
CA ASP A 20 0.25 7.86 5.35
C ASP A 20 1.60 7.18 5.56
N LEU A 21 2.55 7.48 4.68
CA LEU A 21 3.92 6.98 4.72
C LEU A 21 4.93 8.06 5.17
N SER A 22 4.47 9.22 5.62
CA SER A 22 5.33 10.35 6.02
C SER A 22 6.37 9.98 7.10
N GLN A 23 6.05 9.03 7.97
CA GLN A 23 6.93 8.54 9.05
C GLN A 23 7.79 7.33 8.62
N ILE A 24 7.67 6.87 7.38
CA ILE A 24 8.38 5.69 6.88
C ILE A 24 9.69 6.13 6.21
N SER A 25 10.81 5.80 6.85
CA SER A 25 12.14 6.15 6.36
C SER A 25 12.63 5.26 5.21
N ARG A 26 12.16 4.00 5.14
CA ARG A 26 12.58 3.02 4.14
C ARG A 26 11.47 2.02 3.86
N VAL A 27 11.29 1.69 2.59
CA VAL A 27 10.44 0.58 2.12
C VAL A 27 11.35 -0.37 1.34
N ASP A 28 11.23 -1.66 1.60
CA ASP A 28 11.87 -2.71 0.82
C ASP A 28 10.87 -3.37 -0.15
N THR A 29 11.30 -4.40 -0.88
CA THR A 29 10.45 -5.11 -1.84
C THR A 29 9.24 -5.79 -1.16
N GLY A 30 9.38 -6.24 0.09
CA GLY A 30 8.29 -6.84 0.87
C GLY A 30 7.26 -5.81 1.32
N GLY A 31 7.72 -4.65 1.80
CA GLY A 31 6.87 -3.54 2.19
C GLY A 31 6.10 -2.96 1.01
N LEU A 32 6.73 -2.88 -0.17
CA LEU A 32 6.05 -2.46 -1.40
C LEU A 32 4.94 -3.45 -1.80
N ALA A 33 5.21 -4.76 -1.73
CA ALA A 33 4.20 -5.78 -1.98
C ALA A 33 3.05 -5.69 -0.98
N LEU A 34 3.35 -5.46 0.31
CA LEU A 34 2.32 -5.27 1.33
C LEU A 34 1.45 -4.05 1.03
N LEU A 35 2.04 -2.90 0.70
CA LEU A 35 1.30 -1.70 0.32
C LEU A 35 0.36 -1.96 -0.87
N ALA A 36 0.85 -2.67 -1.88
CA ALA A 36 0.04 -3.07 -3.03
C ALA A 36 -1.18 -3.90 -2.61
N HIS A 37 -0.98 -4.85 -1.68
CA HIS A 37 -2.06 -5.68 -1.16
C HIS A 37 -3.06 -4.90 -0.32
N LEU A 38 -2.64 -3.90 0.45
CA LEU A 38 -3.54 -3.03 1.21
C LEU A 38 -4.38 -2.15 0.29
N VAL A 39 -3.78 -1.51 -0.71
CA VAL A 39 -4.48 -0.71 -1.71
C VAL A 39 -5.50 -1.56 -2.47
N ASN A 40 -5.12 -2.75 -2.92
CA ASN A 40 -6.03 -3.68 -3.58
C ASN A 40 -7.16 -4.14 -2.66
N GLN A 41 -6.88 -4.36 -1.36
CA GLN A 41 -7.89 -4.75 -0.39
C GLN A 41 -8.95 -3.65 -0.21
N ALA A 42 -8.54 -2.39 -0.10
CA ALA A 42 -9.48 -1.28 0.02
C ALA A 42 -10.34 -1.10 -1.23
N LYS A 43 -9.73 -1.26 -2.42
CA LYS A 43 -10.47 -1.24 -3.70
C LYS A 43 -11.52 -2.34 -3.77
N LYS A 44 -11.19 -3.55 -3.32
CA LYS A 44 -12.16 -4.66 -3.23
C LYS A 44 -13.31 -4.36 -2.27
N GLN A 45 -13.07 -3.53 -1.26
CA GLN A 45 -14.10 -3.06 -0.32
C GLN A 45 -14.89 -1.85 -0.86
N GLY A 46 -14.59 -1.38 -2.08
CA GLY A 46 -15.23 -0.21 -2.69
C GLY A 46 -14.65 1.14 -2.26
N ASN A 47 -13.53 1.14 -1.54
CA ASN A 47 -12.88 2.35 -1.06
C ASN A 47 -11.74 2.76 -2.01
N ALA A 48 -11.76 4.02 -2.44
CA ALA A 48 -10.60 4.64 -3.06
C ALA A 48 -9.60 5.01 -1.94
N VAL A 49 -8.42 4.39 -1.97
CA VAL A 49 -7.32 4.73 -1.07
C VAL A 49 -6.31 5.56 -1.80
N SER A 50 -5.84 6.61 -1.15
CA SER A 50 -4.72 7.42 -1.63
C SER A 50 -3.52 7.32 -0.70
N LEU A 51 -2.32 7.41 -1.26
CA LEU A 51 -1.08 7.40 -0.51
C LEU A 51 -0.57 8.82 -0.28
N SER A 52 -0.22 9.15 0.96
CA SER A 52 0.43 10.43 1.33
C SER A 52 1.82 10.18 1.89
N GLY A 53 2.72 11.18 1.76
CA GLY A 53 4.06 11.10 2.35
C GLY A 53 4.96 10.02 1.75
N VAL A 54 4.67 9.55 0.52
CA VAL A 54 5.47 8.53 -0.16
C VAL A 54 6.82 9.13 -0.54
N ASN A 55 7.91 8.51 -0.09
CA ASN A 55 9.26 8.92 -0.48
C ASN A 55 9.52 8.59 -1.97
N ASP A 56 10.21 9.48 -2.69
CA ASP A 56 10.60 9.30 -4.09
C ASP A 56 11.29 7.95 -4.36
N LYS A 57 12.04 7.41 -3.39
CA LYS A 57 12.67 6.10 -3.48
C LYS A 57 11.66 4.96 -3.64
N VAL A 58 10.47 5.07 -3.04
CA VAL A 58 9.40 4.07 -3.16
C VAL A 58 8.84 4.07 -4.57
N TYR A 59 8.65 5.25 -5.16
CA TYR A 59 8.24 5.36 -6.57
C TYR A 59 9.31 4.85 -7.53
N ALA A 60 10.58 5.13 -7.27
CA ALA A 60 11.68 4.61 -8.07
C ALA A 60 11.73 3.07 -8.02
N LEU A 61 11.50 2.46 -6.84
CA LEU A 61 11.40 1.01 -6.71
C LEU A 61 10.17 0.46 -7.45
N ALA A 62 9.01 1.10 -7.33
CA ALA A 62 7.81 0.66 -8.03
C ALA A 62 7.97 0.70 -9.57
N GLN A 63 8.65 1.72 -10.08
CA GLN A 63 9.03 1.81 -11.50
C GLN A 63 10.04 0.72 -11.90
N LEU A 64 11.06 0.47 -11.06
CA LEU A 64 12.04 -0.58 -11.29
C LEU A 64 11.40 -1.97 -11.39
N TYR A 65 10.36 -2.21 -10.60
CA TYR A 65 9.55 -3.44 -10.64
C TYR A 65 8.38 -3.38 -11.64
N ASN A 66 8.28 -2.31 -12.43
CA ASN A 66 7.24 -2.09 -13.45
C ASN A 66 5.81 -2.30 -12.90
N LEU A 67 5.55 -1.81 -11.69
CA LEU A 67 4.24 -1.92 -11.05
C LEU A 67 3.23 -0.95 -11.70
N PRO A 68 1.97 -1.36 -11.88
CA PRO A 68 0.93 -0.48 -12.41
C PRO A 68 0.71 0.74 -11.49
N GLU A 69 0.41 1.90 -12.08
CA GLU A 69 0.12 3.13 -11.31
C GLU A 69 -1.04 2.95 -10.31
N ASP A 70 -1.96 2.05 -10.66
CA ASP A 70 -3.10 1.67 -9.83
C ASP A 70 -2.66 1.05 -8.47
N VAL A 71 -1.43 0.56 -8.37
CA VAL A 71 -0.87 0.00 -7.13
C VAL A 71 -0.45 1.09 -6.15
N LEU A 72 -0.04 2.25 -6.65
CA LEU A 72 0.39 3.40 -5.83
C LEU A 72 -0.40 4.67 -6.21
N PRO A 73 -1.72 4.70 -5.94
CA PRO A 73 -2.57 5.85 -6.25
C PRO A 73 -2.11 7.08 -5.46
N ARG A 74 -1.75 8.14 -6.20
CA ARG A 74 -1.31 9.42 -5.65
C ARG A 74 -2.55 10.27 -5.29
N MET A 75 -2.43 11.09 -4.24
CA MET A 75 -3.36 12.21 -3.99
C MET A 75 -3.05 13.37 -4.92
#